data_AF-A0Y8F0-F1
#
_entry.id   AF-A0Y8F0-F1
#
_cell.length_a   1.000
_cell.length_b   1.000
_cell.length_c   1.000
_cell.angle_alpha   90.00
_cell.angle_beta   90.00
_cell.angle_gamma   90.00
#
_symmetry.space_group_name_H-M   'P 1'
#
loop_
_entity.id
_entity.type
_entity.pdbx_description
1 polymer ?
#
loop_
_entity_poly.entity_id
_entity_poly.type
_entity_poly.pdbx_seq_one_letter_code
_entity_poly.pdbx_strand_id
1 'polypeptide(L)' 'MWDPKYITLEMSENVGIVAFSNPPYNLFNLQALEELQWTFRKLDADNECRAIVLAA' A
#
# COMPACT_ATOMS: atom_id res chain seq x y z
N MET A 1 -7.00 -12.49 -9.57
CA MET A 1 -6.36 -11.16 -9.54
C MET A 1 -7.01 -10.43 -8.38
N TRP A 2 -6.24 -10.11 -7.34
CA TRP A 2 -6.76 -9.35 -6.20
C TRP A 2 -6.51 -7.87 -6.50
N ASP A 3 -7.59 -7.11 -6.59
CA ASP A 3 -7.58 -5.67 -6.83
C ASP A 3 -7.85 -4.98 -5.49
N PRO A 4 -6.84 -4.35 -4.85
CA PRO A 4 -7.02 -3.73 -3.55
C PRO A 4 -7.94 -2.51 -3.66
N LYS A 5 -8.91 -2.43 -2.75
CA LYS A 5 -9.96 -1.39 -2.78
C LYS A 5 -9.62 -0.18 -1.91
N TYR A 6 -8.89 -0.41 -0.82
CA TYR A 6 -8.62 0.56 0.24
C TYR A 6 -7.18 1.08 0.22
N ILE A 7 -6.26 0.33 -0.40
CA ILE A 7 -4.85 0.68 -0.52
C ILE A 7 -4.47 0.82 -1.99
N THR A 8 -3.85 1.94 -2.35
CA THR A 8 -3.11 2.08 -3.61
C THR A 8 -1.61 1.93 -3.37
N LEU A 9 -0.94 1.33 -4.34
CA LEU A 9 0.51 1.22 -4.40
C LEU A 9 1.01 1.86 -5.70
N GLU A 10 1.88 2.85 -5.58
CA GLU A 10 2.60 3.45 -6.71
C GLU A 10 4.10 3.32 -6.47
N MET A 11 4.85 2.91 -7.49
CA MET A 11 6.31 2.90 -7.43
C MET A 11 6.86 4.17 -8.08
N SER A 12 7.63 4.95 -7.31
CA SER A 12 8.39 6.10 -7.80
C SER A 12 9.87 5.80 -7.64
N GLU A 13 10.53 5.48 -8.76
CA GLU A 13 11.90 4.94 -8.78
C GLU A 13 12.02 3.71 -7.85
N ASN A 14 12.77 3.84 -6.76
CA ASN A 14 13.02 2.82 -5.75
C ASN A 14 12.17 3.02 -4.47
N VAL A 15 11.16 3.89 -4.51
CA VAL A 15 10.29 4.21 -3.38
C VAL A 15 8.87 3.70 -3.65
N GLY A 16 8.37 2.84 -2.76
CA GLY A 16 6.98 2.41 -2.77
C GLY A 16 6.10 3.38 -2.00
N ILE A 17 5.19 4.07 -2.70
CA ILE A 17 4.19 4.96 -2.11
C ILE A 17 2.92 4.14 -1.87
N VAL A 18 2.58 3.95 -0.60
CA VAL A 18 1.40 3.21 -0.16
C VAL A 18 0.40 4.20 0.40
N ALA A 19 -0.74 4.36 -0.24
CA ALA A 19 -1.74 5.35 0.16
C ALA A 19 -3.08 4.70 0.48
N PHE A 20 -3.75 5.20 1.53
CA PHE A 20 -5.15 4.89 1.77
C PHE A 20 -6.02 5.65 0.77
N SER A 21 -6.86 4.92 0.05
CA SER A 21 -7.65 5.43 -1.07
C SER A 21 -9.15 5.23 -0.87
N ASN A 22 -9.65 5.52 0.34
CA ASN A 22 -11.06 5.36 0.71
C ASN A 22 -11.70 6.70 1.13
N PRO A 23 -11.88 7.64 0.20
CA PRO A 23 -12.57 8.90 0.50
C PRO A 23 -14.03 8.63 0.94
N PRO A 24 -14.61 9.47 1.82
CA PRO A 24 -14.07 10.72 2.36
C PRO A 24 -13.17 10.57 3.60
N TYR A 25 -13.10 9.39 4.21
CA TYR A 25 -12.30 9.14 5.41
C TYR A 25 -11.46 7.86 5.27
N ASN A 26 -10.14 8.02 5.34
CA ASN A 26 -9.17 6.92 5.32
C ASN A 26 -9.07 6.21 6.67
N LEU A 27 -10.19 5.68 7.14
CA LEU A 27 -10.27 4.93 8.39
C LEU A 27 -9.67 3.53 8.23
N PHE A 28 -8.94 3.09 9.25
CA PHE A 28 -8.49 1.72 9.37
C PHE A 28 -9.69 0.79 9.62
N ASN A 29 -9.96 -0.09 8.66
CA ASN A 29 -10.83 -1.23 8.83
C ASN A 29 -10.02 -2.52 8.61
N LEU A 30 -10.63 -3.68 8.92
CA LEU A 30 -9.94 -4.96 8.84
C LEU A 30 -9.42 -5.22 7.41
N GLN A 31 -10.23 -4.91 6.40
CA GLN A 31 -9.87 -5.13 5.01
C GLN A 31 -8.68 -4.25 4.57
N ALA A 32 -8.64 -2.99 4.98
CA ALA A 32 -7.54 -2.08 4.69
C ALA A 32 -6.24 -2.52 5.36
N LEU A 33 -6.32 -3.10 6.58
CA LEU A 33 -5.16 -3.68 7.27
C LEU A 33 -4.65 -4.94 6.57
N GLU A 34 -5.53 -5.80 6.07
CA GLU A 34 -5.15 -6.95 5.25
C GLU A 34 -4.46 -6.49 3.96
N GLU A 35 -5.07 -5.56 3.22
CA GLU A 35 -4.48 -4.97 2.01
C GLU A 35 -3.11 -4.33 2.26
N LEU A 36 -2.96 -3.61 3.37
CA LEU A 36 -1.70 -3.01 3.78
C LEU A 36 -0.63 -4.08 4.06
N GLN A 37 -0.98 -5.12 4.83
CA GLN A 37 -0.06 -6.22 5.16
C GLN A 37 0.47 -6.90 3.90
N TRP A 38 -0.41 -7.19 2.95
CA TRP A 38 0.00 -7.80 1.69
C TRP A 38 0.82 -6.86 0.81
N THR A 39 0.49 -5.57 0.77
CA THR A 39 1.24 -4.56 0.02
C THR A 39 2.66 -4.47 0.54
N PHE A 40 2.85 -4.47 1.86
CA PHE A 40 4.17 -4.49 2.47
C PHE A 40 4.93 -5.78 2.19
N ARG A 41 4.28 -6.95 2.21
CA ARG A 41 4.92 -8.22 1.81
C ARG A 41 5.39 -8.20 0.36
N LYS A 42 4.63 -7.56 -0.54
CA LYS A 42 5.01 -7.41 -1.94
C LYS A 42 6.23 -6.51 -2.09
N LEU A 43 6.29 -5.41 -1.34
CA LEU A 43 7.42 -4.48 -1.34
C LEU A 43 8.67 -5.09 -0.69
N ASP A 44 8.50 -5.90 0.35
CA ASP A 44 9.59 -6.63 1.01
C ASP A 44 10.22 -7.69 0.09
N ALA A 45 9.41 -8.29 -0.80
CA ALA A 45 9.89 -9.21 -1.82
C ALA A 45 10.51 -8.51 -3.06
N ASP A 46 10.42 -7.18 -3.16
CA ASP A 46 10.94 -6.40 -4.28
C ASP A 46 12.36 -5.88 -3.97
N ASN A 47 13.36 -6.46 -4.64
CA ASN A 47 14.77 -6.11 -4.45
C ASN A 47 15.13 -4.67 -4.88
N GLU A 48 14.28 -4.02 -5.68
CA GLU A 48 14.47 -2.65 -6.14
C GLU A 48 13.86 -1.63 -5.17
N CYS A 49 12.96 -2.06 -4.28
CA CYS A 49 12.37 -1.20 -3.26
C CYS A 49 13.40 -0.89 -2.17
N ARG A 50 13.66 0.40 -1.94
CA ARG A 50 14.63 0.91 -0.94
C ARG A 50 13.96 1.68 0.19
N ALA A 51 12.78 2.24 -0.05
CA ALA A 51 12.02 2.96 0.96
C ALA A 51 10.52 2.81 0.71
N ILE A 52 9.75 2.91 1.79
CA ILE A 52 8.29 2.88 1.75
C ILE A 52 7.78 4.18 2.37
N VAL A 53 6.93 4.89 1.64
CA VAL A 53 6.21 6.07 2.13
C VAL A 53 4.76 5.67 2.36
N LEU A 54 4.28 5.84 3.59
CA LEU A 54 2.88 5.65 3.94
C LEU A 54 2.16 7.01 3.88
N ALA A 55 1.16 7.12 3.03
CA ALA A 55 0.34 8.32 2.84
C ALA A 55 -1.13 8.03 3.18
N ALA A 56 -1.87 9.07 3.57
CA ALA A 56 -3.30 9.02 3.87
C ALA A 56 -3.96 10.35 3.51
#